data_AF-A0A831KXH3-F1
#
_entry.id   AF-A0A831KXH3-F1
#
_cell.length_a   1.000
_cell.length_b   1.000
_cell.length_c   1.000
_cell.angle_alpha   90.00
_cell.angle_beta   90.00
_cell.angle_gamma   90.00
#
_symmetry.space_group_name_H-M   'P 1'
#
loop_
_entity.id
_entity.type
_entity.pdbx_description
1 polymer ?
#
loop_
_entity_poly.entity_id
_entity_poly.type
_entity_poly.pdbx_seq_one_letter_code
_entity_poly.pdbx_strand_id
1 'polypeptide(L)'
;MNPQKSNYINTLQRSLLKIWGDGRNPGNVQRLEVYLRALRSTGILVVLGRFQEVSKKCHECHQFYKTHEEKKTDVNIAIRIFQLAYENQYDKAYIISGDSDLLPAIRAVQQCFPQKEFGVVVPVGQRAKALQKACNTSFKLRLDHCLRFRFPDPIHTTDNRAIHCPPSWR
;
A
#
# COMPACT_ATOMS: atom_id res chain seq x y z
N MET A 1 6.36 -38.12 11.84
CA MET A 1 5.21 -37.37 12.38
C MET A 1 5.73 -36.49 13.50
N ASN A 2 5.71 -35.16 13.34
CA ASN A 2 6.26 -34.22 14.34
C ASN A 2 5.12 -33.33 14.86
N PRO A 3 4.77 -33.37 16.17
CA PRO A 3 3.51 -32.85 16.70
C PRO A 3 3.49 -31.34 17.02
N GLN A 4 4.25 -30.50 16.29
CA GLN A 4 4.27 -29.04 16.52
C GLN A 4 3.47 -28.19 15.51
N LYS A 5 2.58 -28.81 14.73
CA LYS A 5 1.74 -28.09 13.74
C LYS A 5 0.40 -27.57 14.28
N SER A 6 0.27 -27.34 15.58
CA SER A 6 -0.94 -26.77 16.18
C SER A 6 -0.54 -25.57 17.03
N ASN A 7 -0.48 -24.38 16.40
CA ASN A 7 -0.55 -23.03 17.03
C ASN A 7 -0.17 -21.85 16.10
N TYR A 8 -0.03 -22.05 14.79
CA TYR A 8 0.28 -20.96 13.84
C TYR A 8 -0.95 -20.53 13.02
N ILE A 9 -1.97 -19.99 13.70
CA ILE A 9 -2.97 -19.12 13.07
C ILE A 9 -2.79 -17.72 13.66
N ASN A 10 -1.71 -17.06 13.27
CA ASN A 10 -1.50 -15.62 13.47
C ASN A 10 -0.56 -15.09 12.36
N THR A 11 -0.80 -15.54 11.12
CA THR A 11 -0.09 -15.02 9.95
C THR A 11 -0.64 -13.63 9.66
N LEU A 12 -0.03 -12.63 10.30
CA LEU A 12 -0.25 -11.21 10.07
C LEU A 12 -0.17 -10.91 8.57
N GLN A 13 -1.33 -10.75 7.95
CA GLN A 13 -1.48 -10.26 6.60
C GLN A 13 -1.09 -8.76 6.62
N ARG A 14 0.21 -8.47 6.52
CA ARG A 14 0.75 -7.11 6.55
C ARG A 14 0.50 -6.45 5.19
N SER A 15 -0.68 -5.88 5.01
CA SER A 15 -1.01 -5.04 3.86
C SER A 15 -0.40 -3.65 4.04
N LEU A 16 0.53 -3.25 3.16
CA LEU A 16 1.01 -1.86 3.08
C LEU A 16 -0.01 -1.05 2.29
N LEU A 17 -0.59 -0.02 2.90
CA LEU A 17 -1.52 0.90 2.24
C LEU A 17 -0.94 2.30 2.14
N LYS A 18 -0.84 2.80 0.90
CA LYS A 18 -0.31 4.11 0.52
C LYS A 18 -1.47 5.10 0.37
N ILE A 19 -1.37 6.28 0.97
CA ILE A 19 -2.41 7.32 0.89
C ILE A 19 -1.78 8.68 0.64
N TRP A 20 -2.34 9.41 -0.32
CA TRP A 20 -1.95 10.77 -0.70
C TRP A 20 -2.82 11.80 0.02
N GLY A 21 -2.22 12.93 0.43
CA GLY A 21 -2.93 14.12 0.86
C GLY A 21 -2.17 15.36 0.42
N ASP A 22 -2.80 16.20 -0.41
CA ASP A 22 -2.30 17.53 -0.70
C ASP A 22 -2.36 18.37 0.58
N GLY A 23 -1.18 18.68 1.14
CA GLY A 23 -1.03 19.48 2.36
C GLY A 23 -1.54 20.93 2.26
N ARG A 24 -2.04 21.35 1.09
CA ARG A 24 -2.59 22.70 0.88
C ARG A 24 -4.02 22.87 1.39
N ASN A 25 -4.77 21.79 1.56
CA ASN A 25 -6.15 21.84 2.06
C ASN A 25 -6.25 21.19 3.45
N PRO A 26 -6.51 21.96 4.52
CA PRO A 26 -6.64 21.42 5.88
C PRO A 26 -7.65 20.27 5.99
N GLY A 27 -8.74 20.33 5.22
CA GLY A 27 -9.74 19.27 5.17
C GLY A 27 -9.23 17.97 4.54
N ASN A 28 -8.30 18.03 3.59
CA ASN A 28 -7.65 16.83 3.04
C ASN A 28 -6.73 16.18 4.08
N VAL A 29 -5.95 16.99 4.81
CA VAL A 29 -5.02 16.52 5.83
C VAL A 29 -5.80 15.83 6.97
N GLN A 30 -6.85 16.46 7.47
CA GLN A 30 -7.66 15.89 8.56
C GLN A 30 -8.31 14.56 8.15
N ARG A 31 -8.83 14.47 6.92
CA ARG A 31 -9.40 13.21 6.41
C ARG A 31 -8.35 12.12 6.22
N LEU A 32 -7.16 12.49 5.73
CA LEU A 32 -6.03 11.58 5.63
C LEU A 32 -5.64 11.05 7.02
N GLU A 33 -5.57 11.90 8.05
CA GLU A 33 -5.28 11.48 9.42
C GLU A 33 -6.31 10.49 9.96
N VAL A 34 -7.60 10.75 9.73
CA VAL A 34 -8.69 9.82 10.09
C VAL A 34 -8.50 8.47 9.41
N TYR A 35 -8.16 8.46 8.12
CA TYR A 35 -7.94 7.22 7.38
C TYR A 35 -6.68 6.47 7.85
N LEU A 36 -5.58 7.17 8.12
CA LEU A 36 -4.36 6.57 8.68
C LEU A 36 -4.61 5.97 10.06
N ARG A 37 -5.41 6.62 10.90
CA ARG A 37 -5.84 6.09 12.20
C ARG A 37 -6.68 4.83 12.04
N ALA A 38 -7.65 4.83 11.13
CA ALA A 38 -8.46 3.66 10.82
C ALA A 38 -7.59 2.46 10.40
N LEU A 39 -6.62 2.68 9.50
CA LEU A 39 -5.71 1.60 9.08
C LEU A 39 -4.84 1.08 10.21
N ARG A 40 -4.23 1.97 10.99
CA ARG A 40 -3.39 1.56 12.13
C ARG A 40 -4.19 0.76 13.16
N SER A 41 -5.48 1.03 13.33
CA SER A 41 -6.35 0.27 14.23
C SER A 41 -6.51 -1.22 13.85
N THR A 42 -6.25 -1.57 12.59
CA THR A 42 -6.30 -2.97 12.11
C THR A 42 -5.02 -3.77 12.36
N GLY A 43 -3.97 -3.13 12.89
CA GLY A 43 -2.63 -3.74 12.99
C GLY A 43 -1.81 -3.68 11.69
N ILE A 44 -2.35 -3.05 10.63
CA ILE A 44 -1.60 -2.76 9.41
C ILE A 44 -0.41 -1.83 9.73
N LEU A 45 0.77 -2.22 9.24
CA LEU A 45 1.95 -1.36 9.26
C LEU A 45 1.81 -0.27 8.20
N VAL A 46 1.55 0.95 8.64
CA VAL A 46 1.49 2.14 7.78
C VAL A 46 2.87 2.77 7.68
N VAL A 47 3.46 2.74 6.49
CA VAL A 47 4.73 3.42 6.18
C VAL A 47 4.43 4.70 5.39
N LEU A 48 4.81 5.85 5.95
CA LEU A 48 4.58 7.16 5.31
C LEU A 48 5.68 7.45 4.28
N GLY A 49 5.27 7.99 3.13
CA GLY A 49 6.20 8.46 2.10
C GLY A 49 6.99 9.68 2.57
N ARG A 50 8.21 9.83 2.08
CA ARG A 50 9.03 11.03 2.32
C ARG A 50 8.86 11.99 1.16
N PHE A 51 8.44 13.20 1.48
CA PHE A 51 8.35 14.29 0.52
C PHE A 51 9.59 15.17 0.63
N GLN A 52 10.12 15.55 -0.53
CA GLN A 52 11.25 16.47 -0.62
C GLN A 52 10.81 17.70 -1.39
N GLU A 53 11.14 18.88 -0.86
CA GLU A 53 10.97 20.13 -1.60
C GLU A 53 11.90 20.11 -2.81
N VAL A 54 11.33 20.39 -3.98
CA VAL A 54 12.04 20.51 -5.25
C VAL A 54 11.66 21.83 -5.90
N SER A 55 12.63 22.46 -6.55
CA SER A 55 12.40 23.62 -7.41
C SER A 55 12.09 23.12 -8.81
N LYS A 56 10.89 23.44 -9.33
CA LYS A 56 10.50 23.11 -10.70
C LYS A 56 10.39 24.37 -11.54
N LYS A 57 10.78 24.26 -12.81
CA LYS A 57 10.59 25.30 -13.81
C LYS A 57 9.20 25.15 -14.44
N CYS A 58 8.43 26.22 -14.50
CA CYS A 58 7.16 26.26 -15.23
C CYS A 58 7.40 26.11 -16.73
N HIS A 59 6.61 25.26 -17.41
CA HIS A 59 6.73 25.06 -18.85
C HIS A 59 6.19 26.25 -19.66
N GLU A 60 5.25 27.02 -19.11
CA GLU A 60 4.63 28.17 -19.79
C GLU A 60 5.38 29.48 -19.53
N CYS A 61 5.59 29.84 -18.26
CA CYS A 61 6.18 31.13 -17.90
C CYS A 61 7.67 31.07 -17.53
N HIS A 62 8.27 29.87 -17.54
CA HIS A 62 9.70 29.63 -17.23
C HIS A 62 10.18 30.06 -15.84
N GLN A 63 9.29 30.51 -14.96
CA GLN A 63 9.61 30.81 -13.57
C GLN A 63 9.81 29.55 -12.74
N PHE A 64 10.66 29.64 -11.72
CA PHE A 64 10.86 28.57 -10.76
C PHE A 64 9.84 28.67 -9.63
N TYR A 65 9.29 27.54 -9.23
CA TYR A 65 8.41 27.43 -8.06
C TYR A 65 8.79 26.22 -7.23
N LYS A 66 8.58 26.33 -5.92
CA LYS A 66 8.78 25.24 -4.99
C LYS A 66 7.57 24.32 -4.99
N THR A 67 7.82 23.02 -5.08
CA THR A 67 6.80 21.98 -4.93
C THR A 67 7.37 20.82 -4.13
N HIS A 68 6.53 19.90 -3.70
CA HIS A 68 6.95 18.70 -3.00
C HIS A 68 6.79 17.50 -3.92
N GLU A 69 7.84 16.70 -4.04
CA GLU A 69 7.79 15.42 -4.71
C GLU A 69 7.97 14.29 -3.72
N GLU A 70 7.13 13.26 -3.85
CA GLU A 70 7.34 12.00 -3.16
C GLU A 70 8.58 11.32 -3.75
N LYS A 71 9.48 10.83 -2.89
CA LYS A 71 10.71 10.16 -3.33
C LYS A 71 10.83 8.78 -2.71
N LYS A 72 11.52 7.89 -3.45
CA LYS A 72 12.00 6.56 -3.00
C LYS A 72 10.91 5.52 -2.71
N THR A 73 9.65 5.77 -3.06
CA THR A 73 8.56 4.85 -2.72
C THR A 73 8.74 3.47 -3.36
N ASP A 74 9.03 3.41 -4.65
CA ASP A 74 9.17 2.14 -5.37
C ASP A 74 10.42 1.38 -4.90
N VAL A 75 11.50 2.11 -4.60
CA VAL A 75 12.73 1.56 -4.00
C VAL A 75 12.46 0.99 -2.61
N ASN A 76 11.72 1.69 -1.76
CA ASN A 76 11.38 1.20 -0.42
C ASN A 76 10.54 -0.07 -0.48
N ILE A 77 9.56 -0.12 -1.39
CA ILE A 77 8.74 -1.31 -1.61
C ILE A 77 9.60 -2.46 -2.10
N ALA A 78 10.44 -2.23 -3.12
CA ALA A 78 11.34 -3.23 -3.69
C ALA A 78 12.27 -3.85 -2.64
N ILE A 79 12.97 -3.01 -1.87
CA ILE A 79 13.87 -3.45 -0.80
C ILE A 79 13.10 -4.22 0.26
N ARG A 80 11.91 -3.75 0.66
CA ARG A 80 11.14 -4.41 1.71
C ARG A 80 10.65 -5.80 1.30
N ILE A 81 10.12 -5.94 0.08
CA ILE A 81 9.65 -7.23 -0.44
C ILE A 81 10.82 -8.21 -0.54
N PHE A 82 11.99 -7.76 -0.99
CA PHE A 82 13.18 -8.61 -1.11
C PHE A 82 13.73 -9.00 0.27
N GLN A 83 13.86 -8.04 1.19
CA GLN A 83 14.30 -8.31 2.57
C GLN A 83 13.41 -9.35 3.24
N LEU A 84 12.09 -9.20 3.15
CA LEU A 84 11.16 -10.15 3.74
C LEU A 84 11.20 -11.53 3.08
N ALA A 85 11.55 -11.62 1.78
CA ALA A 85 11.78 -12.90 1.11
C ALA A 85 13.03 -13.58 1.65
N TYR A 86 14.12 -12.81 1.78
CA TYR A 86 15.40 -13.27 2.33
C TYR A 86 15.25 -13.76 3.77
N GLU A 87 14.52 -13.02 4.60
CA GLU A 87 14.18 -13.40 5.98
C GLU A 87 13.08 -14.48 6.08
N ASN A 88 12.58 -14.98 4.94
CA ASN A 88 11.54 -16.00 4.87
C ASN A 88 10.24 -15.65 5.63
N GLN A 89 9.85 -14.37 5.67
CA GLN A 89 8.69 -13.88 6.44
C GLN A 89 7.34 -13.96 5.70
N TYR A 90 7.32 -14.41 4.45
CA TYR A 90 6.10 -14.66 3.68
C TYR A 90 6.30 -15.76 2.66
N ASP A 91 5.24 -16.48 2.29
CA ASP A 91 5.25 -17.40 1.16
C ASP A 91 4.64 -16.78 -0.09
N LYS A 92 3.60 -15.95 0.10
CA LYS A 92 2.93 -15.20 -0.95
C LYS A 92 2.82 -13.72 -0.61
N ALA A 93 3.24 -12.87 -1.53
CA ALA A 93 3.08 -11.42 -1.44
C ALA A 93 1.97 -10.93 -2.38
N TYR A 94 1.05 -10.12 -1.87
CA TYR A 94 0.03 -9.43 -2.66
C TYR A 94 0.41 -7.96 -2.83
N ILE A 95 0.54 -7.52 -4.08
CA ILE A 95 0.87 -6.13 -4.43
C ILE A 95 -0.39 -5.47 -4.98
N ILE A 96 -0.85 -4.43 -4.28
CA ILE A 96 -1.98 -3.61 -4.73
C ILE A 96 -1.41 -2.40 -5.48
N SER A 97 -1.20 -2.54 -6.78
CA SER A 97 -0.61 -1.47 -7.60
C SER A 97 -0.90 -1.67 -9.09
N GLY A 98 -0.92 -0.56 -9.83
CA GLY A 98 -0.82 -0.55 -11.29
C GLY A 98 0.58 -0.25 -11.82
N ASP A 99 1.55 -0.02 -10.94
CA ASP A 99 2.87 0.49 -11.29
C ASP A 99 3.83 -0.61 -11.77
N SER A 100 4.21 -0.54 -13.04
CA SER A 100 5.15 -1.48 -13.64
C SER A 100 6.59 -1.35 -13.14
N ASP A 101 6.94 -0.26 -12.45
CA ASP A 101 8.30 -0.05 -11.93
C ASP A 101 8.65 -1.03 -10.80
N LEU A 102 7.66 -1.75 -10.25
CA LEU A 102 7.85 -2.84 -9.30
C LEU A 102 8.29 -4.17 -9.94
N LEU A 103 8.22 -4.30 -11.27
CA LEU A 103 8.56 -5.55 -11.98
C LEU A 103 9.98 -6.05 -11.73
N PRO A 104 11.03 -5.20 -11.74
CA PRO A 104 12.39 -5.65 -11.47
C PRO A 104 12.51 -6.29 -10.09
N ALA A 105 11.84 -5.71 -9.08
CA ALA A 105 11.85 -6.23 -7.71
C ALA A 105 11.17 -7.60 -7.62
N ILE A 106 9.98 -7.74 -8.24
CA ILE A 106 9.24 -9.02 -8.28
C ILE A 106 10.10 -10.11 -8.94
N ARG A 107 10.70 -9.81 -10.10
CA ARG A 107 11.53 -10.76 -10.84
C ARG A 107 12.78 -11.16 -10.06
N ALA A 108 13.43 -10.20 -9.39
CA ALA A 108 14.59 -10.47 -8.56
C ALA A 108 14.25 -11.46 -7.43
N VAL A 109 13.10 -11.28 -6.76
CA VAL A 109 12.65 -12.23 -5.73
C VAL A 109 12.33 -13.59 -6.33
N GLN A 110 11.60 -13.66 -7.46
CA GLN A 110 11.28 -14.93 -8.11
C GLN A 110 12.53 -15.71 -8.55
N GLN A 111 13.59 -15.00 -8.97
CA GLN A 111 14.87 -15.60 -9.35
C GLN A 111 15.65 -16.11 -8.15
N CYS A 112 15.76 -15.30 -7.08
CA CYS A 112 16.53 -15.66 -5.89
C CYS A 112 15.80 -16.65 -4.95
N PHE A 113 14.47 -16.61 -4.95
CA PHE A 113 13.61 -17.39 -4.07
C PHE A 113 12.42 -17.98 -4.86
N PRO A 114 12.64 -19.01 -5.70
CA PRO A 114 11.63 -19.54 -6.62
C PRO A 114 10.34 -20.06 -5.96
N GLN A 115 10.39 -20.37 -4.66
CA GLN A 115 9.25 -20.79 -3.85
C GLN A 115 8.31 -19.63 -3.46
N LYS A 116 8.72 -18.38 -3.65
CA LYS A 116 7.91 -17.19 -3.30
C LYS A 116 6.94 -16.86 -4.42
N GLU A 117 5.66 -16.74 -4.07
CA GLU A 117 4.61 -16.41 -5.02
C GLU A 117 4.19 -14.94 -4.93
N PHE A 118 3.77 -14.39 -6.06
CA PHE A 118 3.22 -13.04 -6.14
C PHE A 118 1.78 -13.05 -6.65
N GLY A 119 0.94 -12.24 -6.02
CA GLY A 119 -0.36 -11.84 -6.52
C GLY A 119 -0.39 -10.34 -6.77
N VAL A 120 -1.04 -9.89 -7.85
CA VAL A 120 -1.30 -8.47 -8.08
C VAL A 120 -2.79 -8.17 -7.94
N VAL A 121 -3.13 -7.12 -7.22
CA VAL A 121 -4.48 -6.55 -7.16
C VAL A 121 -4.45 -5.21 -7.87
N VAL A 122 -5.08 -5.14 -9.04
CA VAL A 122 -5.10 -3.92 -9.86
C VAL A 122 -6.16 -2.95 -9.31
N PRO A 123 -5.79 -1.72 -8.90
CA PRO A 123 -6.74 -0.74 -8.40
C PRO A 123 -7.83 -0.36 -9.41
N VAL A 124 -8.95 0.17 -8.91
CA VAL A 124 -10.05 0.66 -9.74
C VAL A 124 -9.52 1.72 -10.73
N GLY A 125 -9.90 1.61 -12.01
CA GLY A 125 -9.49 2.55 -13.05
C GLY A 125 -8.08 2.37 -13.60
N GLN A 126 -7.25 1.50 -13.01
CA GLN A 126 -5.88 1.25 -13.47
C GLN A 126 -5.76 0.03 -14.39
N ARG A 127 -4.63 -0.05 -15.10
CA ARG A 127 -4.24 -1.19 -15.94
C ARG A 127 -2.83 -1.61 -15.56
N ALA A 128 -2.63 -2.89 -15.27
CA ALA A 128 -1.34 -3.43 -14.82
C ALA A 128 -0.92 -4.67 -15.62
N LYS A 129 -1.09 -4.65 -16.95
CA LYS A 129 -0.90 -5.84 -17.81
C LYS A 129 0.45 -6.52 -17.60
N ALA A 130 1.52 -5.74 -17.42
CA ALA A 130 2.85 -6.29 -17.23
C ALA A 130 3.01 -6.98 -15.86
N LEU A 131 2.47 -6.37 -14.78
CA LEU A 131 2.43 -6.99 -13.45
C LEU A 131 1.58 -8.27 -13.44
N GLN A 132 0.43 -8.26 -14.11
CA GLN A 132 -0.45 -9.43 -14.23
C GLN A 132 0.24 -10.62 -14.91
N LYS A 133 1.11 -10.35 -15.90
CA LYS A 133 1.90 -11.40 -16.57
C LYS A 133 3.05 -11.92 -15.71
N ALA A 134 3.60 -11.10 -14.82
CA ALA A 134 4.74 -11.46 -13.98
C ALA A 134 4.34 -12.17 -12.69
N CYS A 135 3.12 -11.93 -12.19
CA CYS A 135 2.62 -12.52 -10.94
C CYS A 135 1.90 -13.84 -11.19
N ASN A 136 1.94 -14.75 -10.20
CA ASN A 136 1.25 -16.04 -10.24
C ASN A 136 -0.28 -15.88 -10.26
N THR A 137 -0.79 -14.85 -9.59
CA THR A 137 -2.23 -14.57 -9.54
C THR A 137 -2.51 -13.09 -9.81
N SER A 138 -3.69 -12.79 -10.34
CA SER A 138 -4.12 -11.41 -10.51
C SER A 138 -5.60 -11.21 -10.22
N PHE A 139 -5.91 -10.09 -9.59
CA PHE A 139 -7.26 -9.67 -9.22
C PHE A 139 -7.48 -8.24 -9.68
N LYS A 140 -8.73 -7.90 -10.00
CA LYS A 140 -9.12 -6.52 -10.29
C LYS A 140 -9.97 -6.00 -9.14
N LEU A 141 -9.54 -4.92 -8.51
CA LEU A 141 -10.36 -4.20 -7.56
C LEU A 141 -11.46 -3.47 -8.33
N ARG A 142 -12.71 -3.66 -7.90
CA ARG A 142 -13.89 -3.04 -8.49
C ARG A 142 -14.54 -2.14 -7.45
N LEU A 143 -15.34 -1.18 -7.92
CA LEU A 143 -16.01 -0.24 -7.03
C LEU A 143 -16.92 -0.95 -6.01
N ASP A 144 -17.58 -2.05 -6.42
CA ASP A 144 -18.41 -2.87 -5.52
C ASP A 144 -17.61 -3.48 -4.36
N HIS A 145 -16.33 -3.82 -4.57
CA HIS A 145 -15.45 -4.28 -3.49
C HIS A 145 -15.20 -3.13 -2.50
N CYS A 146 -14.87 -1.93 -3.00
CA CYS A 146 -14.59 -0.77 -2.15
C CYS A 146 -15.81 -0.38 -1.29
N LEU A 147 -17.02 -0.46 -1.84
CA LEU A 147 -18.25 -0.12 -1.13
C LEU A 147 -18.64 -1.16 -0.08
N ARG A 148 -18.41 -2.44 -0.38
CA ARG A 148 -18.79 -3.58 0.47
C ARG A 148 -17.80 -3.82 1.61
N PHE A 149 -16.51 -3.56 1.39
CA PHE A 149 -15.45 -3.81 2.36
C PHE A 149 -14.95 -2.50 3.02
N ARG A 150 -15.87 -1.56 3.27
CA ARG A 150 -15.59 -0.38 4.10
C ARG A 150 -15.46 -0.78 5.57
N PHE A 151 -14.73 0.02 6.33
CA PHE A 151 -14.74 -0.09 7.79
C PHE A 151 -16.15 0.15 8.35
N PRO A 152 -16.49 -0.46 9.50
CA PRO A 152 -17.67 -0.04 10.26
C PRO A 152 -17.54 1.44 10.66
N ASP A 153 -18.67 2.15 10.73
CA ASP A 153 -18.75 3.51 11.27
C ASP A 153 -19.66 3.48 12.52
N PRO A 154 -19.13 3.63 13.74
CA PRO A 154 -17.74 3.91 14.10
C PRO A 154 -16.81 2.69 14.12
N ILE A 155 -15.50 2.94 13.99
CA ILE A 155 -14.44 1.99 14.37
C ILE A 155 -14.12 2.20 15.85
N HIS A 156 -14.24 1.15 16.65
CA HIS A 156 -13.86 1.17 18.07
C HIS A 156 -12.40 0.76 18.23
N THR A 157 -11.59 1.63 18.83
CA THR A 157 -10.17 1.37 19.14
C THR A 157 -9.97 0.93 20.59
N THR A 158 -8.80 0.36 20.88
CA THR A 158 -8.44 -0.12 22.22
C THR A 158 -8.33 0.99 23.27
N ASP A 159 -8.13 2.25 22.87
CA ASP A 159 -8.13 3.43 23.75
C ASP A 159 -9.54 4.04 23.95
N ASN A 160 -10.59 3.28 23.61
CA ASN A 160 -12.00 3.66 23.75
C ASN A 160 -12.41 4.94 22.97
N ARG A 161 -11.63 5.32 21.95
CA ARG A 161 -11.92 6.46 21.07
C ARG A 161 -12.59 5.98 19.78
N ALA A 162 -13.81 6.43 19.50
CA ALA A 162 -14.46 6.14 18.24
C ALA A 162 -13.79 6.90 17.07
N ILE A 163 -13.50 6.19 15.97
CA ILE A 163 -13.12 6.82 14.70
C ILE A 163 -14.34 6.78 13.78
N HIS A 164 -14.81 7.96 13.38
CA HIS A 164 -15.96 8.10 12.48
C HIS A 164 -15.53 8.30 11.03
N CYS A 165 -16.35 7.79 10.11
CA CYS A 165 -16.17 8.07 8.68
C CYS A 165 -16.40 9.57 8.42
N PRO A 166 -15.49 10.29 7.75
CA PRO A 166 -15.70 11.69 7.39
C PRO A 166 -17.01 11.88 6.60
N PRO A 167 -17.83 12.91 6.90
CA PRO A 167 -19.13 13.11 6.24
C PRO A 167 -19.06 13.16 4.70
N SER A 168 -17.98 13.69 4.15
CA SER A 168 -17.75 13.78 2.69
C SER A 168 -17.48 12.43 2.01
N TRP A 169 -17.29 11.35 2.75
CA TRP A 169 -16.99 10.01 2.24
C TRP A 169 -18.13 9.00 2.47
N ARG A 170 -19.24 9.44 3.07
CA ARG A 170 -20.39 8.59 3.34
C ARG A 170 -21.09 8.17 2.05
#